data_AF-A0A6P1HUL0-F1
#
_entry.id   AF-A0A6P1HUL0-F1
#
_cell.length_a   1.000
_cell.length_b   1.000
_cell.length_c   1.000
_cell.angle_alpha   90.00
_cell.angle_beta   90.00
_cell.angle_gamma   90.00
#
_symmetry.space_group_name_H-M   'P 1'
#
loop_
_entity.id
_entity.type
_entity.pdbx_description
1 polymer ?
#
loop_
_entity_poly.entity_id
_entity_poly.type
_entity_poly.pdbx_seq_one_letter_code
_entity_poly.pdbx_strand_id
1 'polypeptide(L)'
;MAFAERWYRFGGGNPEDIMVEFGITEAVFFARLRQLLACSPELMNHPIGQAIDDVAAGRLAAIDSGHSQGAQPIHRRPEAKSA
;
A
#
# COMPACT_ATOMS: atom_id res chain seq x y z
N MET A 1 -5.18 -5.77 -10.73
CA MET A 1 -4.14 -6.11 -9.74
C MET A 1 -2.79 -5.41 -9.99
N ALA A 2 -2.48 -4.99 -11.22
CA ALA A 2 -1.17 -4.42 -11.58
C ALA A 2 -0.76 -3.12 -10.85
N PHE A 3 -1.70 -2.41 -10.20
CA PHE A 3 -1.39 -1.28 -9.32
C PHE A 3 -0.93 -1.77 -7.94
N ALA A 4 -1.77 -2.56 -7.24
CA ALA A 4 -1.45 -3.14 -5.92
C ALA A 4 -0.13 -3.92 -5.91
N GLU A 5 0.17 -4.70 -6.96
CA GLU A 5 1.44 -5.44 -7.08
C GLU A 5 2.67 -4.51 -7.23
N ARG A 6 2.52 -3.39 -7.96
CA ARG A 6 3.56 -2.37 -8.06
C ARG A 6 3.67 -1.50 -6.82
N TRP A 7 2.60 -1.40 -6.04
CA TRP A 7 2.45 -0.53 -4.88
C TRP A 7 2.88 -1.16 -3.56
N TYR A 8 2.58 -2.44 -3.36
CA TYR A 8 2.95 -3.18 -2.16
C TYR A 8 4.47 -3.18 -1.94
N ARG A 9 5.26 -3.35 -3.01
CA ARG A 9 6.74 -3.32 -2.95
C ARG A 9 7.33 -1.98 -2.47
N PHE A 10 6.55 -0.90 -2.48
CA PHE A 10 6.97 0.42 -2.00
C PHE A 10 6.29 0.82 -0.68
N GLY A 11 5.64 -0.12 0.02
CA GLY A 11 4.96 0.14 1.29
C GLY A 11 3.62 0.88 1.13
N GLY A 12 2.96 0.74 -0.02
CA GLY A 12 1.60 1.24 -0.24
C GLY A 12 1.48 2.65 -0.83
N GLY A 13 2.53 3.17 -1.48
CA GLY A 13 2.47 4.38 -2.33
C GLY A 13 2.03 5.70 -1.65
N ASN A 14 1.82 6.75 -2.47
CA ASN A 14 1.31 8.05 -2.01
C ASN A 14 -0.23 8.01 -1.97
N PRO A 15 -0.89 8.32 -0.84
CA PRO A 15 -2.35 8.41 -0.75
C PRO A 15 -2.97 9.39 -1.76
N GLU A 16 -2.24 10.41 -2.20
CA GLU A 16 -2.72 11.35 -3.22
C GLU A 16 -2.95 10.65 -4.58
N ASP A 17 -2.11 9.67 -4.93
CA ASP A 17 -2.29 8.91 -6.17
C ASP A 17 -3.58 8.06 -6.12
N ILE A 18 -3.97 7.57 -4.94
CA ILE A 18 -5.24 6.83 -4.76
C ILE A 18 -6.42 7.74 -5.04
N MET A 19 -6.39 8.96 -4.50
CA MET A 19 -7.45 9.93 -4.69
C MET A 19 -7.55 10.32 -6.17
N VAL A 20 -6.42 10.55 -6.84
CA VAL A 20 -6.37 10.93 -8.25
C VAL A 20 -6.86 9.79 -9.16
N GLU A 21 -6.41 8.55 -8.94
CA GLU A 21 -6.76 7.43 -9.80
C GLU A 21 -8.15 6.83 -9.51
N PHE A 22 -8.56 6.77 -8.25
CA PHE A 22 -9.77 6.06 -7.84
C PHE A 22 -10.87 6.97 -7.26
N GLY A 23 -10.59 8.25 -7.00
CA GLY A 23 -11.57 9.19 -6.43
C GLY A 23 -12.03 8.83 -5.02
N ILE A 24 -11.27 7.98 -4.31
CA ILE A 24 -11.60 7.52 -2.96
C ILE A 24 -10.44 7.78 -2.01
N THR A 25 -10.74 7.88 -0.72
CA THR A 25 -9.72 8.04 0.32
C THR A 25 -8.91 6.75 0.50
N GLU A 26 -7.69 6.91 1.01
CA GLU A 26 -6.78 5.81 1.35
C GLU A 26 -7.46 4.76 2.25
N ALA A 27 -8.23 5.20 3.26
CA ALA A 27 -8.98 4.32 4.15
C ALA A 27 -10.00 3.44 3.40
N VAL A 28 -10.78 4.04 2.49
CA VAL A 28 -11.80 3.31 1.72
C VAL A 28 -11.14 2.34 0.74
N PHE A 29 -10.02 2.74 0.13
CA PHE A 29 -9.27 1.88 -0.77
C PHE A 29 -8.74 0.64 -0.04
N PHE A 30 -8.01 0.81 1.07
CA PHE A 30 -7.44 -0.32 1.80
C PHE A 30 -8.51 -1.21 2.43
N ALA A 31 -9.62 -0.65 2.94
CA ALA A 31 -10.73 -1.45 3.43
C ALA A 31 -11.31 -2.37 2.34
N ARG A 32 -11.52 -1.83 1.12
CA ARG A 32 -12.01 -2.60 -0.03
C ARG A 32 -10.98 -3.63 -0.51
N LEU A 33 -9.70 -3.27 -0.51
CA LEU A 33 -8.63 -4.18 -0.91
C LEU A 33 -8.58 -5.41 0.01
N ARG A 34 -8.67 -5.22 1.33
CA ARG A 34 -8.74 -6.32 2.29
C ARG A 34 -9.98 -7.18 2.11
N GLN A 35 -11.13 -6.60 1.79
CA GLN A 35 -12.34 -7.36 1.48
C GLN A 35 -12.17 -8.24 0.23
N LEU A 36 -11.57 -7.70 -0.84
CA LEU A 36 -11.30 -8.45 -2.07
C LEU A 36 -10.32 -9.62 -1.82
N LEU A 37 -9.31 -9.38 -0.99
CA LEU A 37 -8.35 -10.39 -0.57
C LEU A 37 -9.03 -11.48 0.27
N ALA A 38 -9.84 -11.11 1.26
CA ALA A 38 -10.59 -12.05 2.09
C ALA A 38 -11.56 -12.93 1.28
N CYS A 39 -12.12 -12.42 0.19
CA CYS A 39 -12.96 -13.18 -0.73
C CYS A 39 -12.16 -14.12 -1.66
N SER A 40 -10.83 -14.06 -1.64
CA SER A 40 -9.95 -14.82 -2.54
C SER A 40 -8.91 -15.64 -1.75
N PRO A 41 -9.29 -16.83 -1.24
CA PRO A 41 -8.41 -17.65 -0.40
C PRO A 41 -7.09 -18.01 -1.09
N GLU A 42 -7.11 -18.23 -2.41
CA GLU A 42 -5.89 -18.53 -3.17
C GLU A 42 -4.88 -17.37 -3.15
N LEU A 43 -5.38 -16.14 -3.20
CA LEU A 43 -4.53 -14.95 -3.13
C LEU A 43 -4.00 -14.72 -1.70
N MET A 44 -4.83 -14.98 -0.68
CA MET A 44 -4.41 -14.95 0.73
C MET A 44 -3.40 -16.05 1.10
N ASN A 45 -3.43 -17.19 0.43
CA ASN A 45 -2.42 -18.23 0.61
C ASN A 45 -1.12 -17.93 -0.14
N HIS A 46 -1.15 -16.97 -1.07
CA HIS A 46 0.03 -16.53 -1.80
C HIS A 46 0.81 -15.49 -0.98
N PRO A 47 2.15 -15.55 -0.92
CA PRO A 47 2.97 -14.61 -0.13
C PRO A 47 2.76 -13.15 -0.54
N ILE A 48 2.47 -12.89 -1.81
CA ILE A 48 2.15 -11.53 -2.29
C ILE A 48 0.83 -11.04 -1.68
N GLY A 49 -0.22 -11.87 -1.60
CA GLY A 49 -1.50 -11.43 -1.04
C GLY A 49 -1.43 -11.21 0.46
N GLN A 50 -0.69 -12.04 1.19
CA GLN A 50 -0.44 -11.83 2.63
C GLN A 50 0.24 -10.48 2.88
N ALA A 51 1.27 -10.20 2.10
CA ALA A 51 2.02 -8.99 2.30
C ALA A 51 1.27 -7.72 1.85
N ILE A 52 0.36 -7.83 0.86
CA ILE A 52 -0.61 -6.76 0.57
C ILE A 52 -1.56 -6.55 1.75
N ASP A 53 -2.06 -7.61 2.41
CA ASP A 53 -2.93 -7.48 3.59
C ASP A 53 -2.19 -6.82 4.76
N ASP A 54 -0.94 -7.20 5.02
CA ASP A 54 -0.11 -6.61 6.08
C ASP A 54 0.07 -5.10 5.89
N VAL A 55 0.37 -4.65 4.67
CA VAL A 55 0.48 -3.22 4.35
C VAL A 55 -0.85 -2.51 4.54
N ALA A 56 -1.94 -3.11 4.05
CA ALA A 56 -3.28 -2.53 4.19
C ALA A 56 -3.70 -2.42 5.67
N ALA A 57 -3.42 -3.43 6.47
CA ALA A 57 -3.70 -3.45 7.90
C ALA A 57 -2.89 -2.38 8.65
N GLY A 58 -1.59 -2.26 8.36
CA GLY A 58 -0.72 -1.26 8.97
C GLY A 58 -1.15 0.18 8.65
N ARG A 59 -1.55 0.44 7.40
CA ARG A 59 -2.05 1.75 6.97
C ARG A 59 -3.37 2.12 7.65
N LEU A 60 -4.31 1.19 7.71
CA LEU A 60 -5.59 1.41 8.39
C LEU A 60 -5.39 1.70 9.89
N ALA A 61 -4.50 0.99 10.56
CA ALA A 61 -4.17 1.24 11.97
C ALA A 61 -3.51 2.61 12.18
N ALA A 62 -2.64 3.05 11.27
CA ALA A 62 -2.01 4.37 11.32
C ALA A 62 -3.02 5.52 11.12
N ILE A 63 -4.01 5.32 10.22
CA ILE A 63 -5.11 6.26 10.00
C ILE A 63 -5.99 6.38 11.25
N ASP A 64 -6.37 5.24 11.85
CA ASP A 64 -7.19 5.20 13.07
C ASP A 64 -6.48 5.84 14.27
N SER A 65 -5.15 5.67 14.36
CA SER A 65 -4.31 6.28 15.40
C SER A 65 -4.10 7.80 15.24
N GLY A 66 -4.69 8.43 14.22
CA GLY A 66 -4.78 9.89 14.11
C GLY A 66 -3.50 10.61 13.71
N HIS A 67 -2.51 9.93 13.10
CA HIS A 67 -1.29 10.58 12.63
C HIS A 67 -1.21 10.62 11.10
N SER A 68 -1.32 11.84 10.57
CA SER A 68 -0.82 12.24 9.26
C SER A 68 0.68 11.97 9.16
N GLN A 69 1.10 10.73 8.95
CA GLN A 69 2.50 10.43 8.63
C GLN A 69 2.67 10.52 7.12
N GLY A 70 2.89 11.76 6.66
CA GLY A 70 3.39 12.03 5.32
C GLY A 70 4.66 11.24 5.05
N ALA A 71 4.77 10.79 3.78
CA ALA A 71 6.00 10.41 3.11
C ALA A 71 7.09 9.80 4.02
N GLN A 72 7.12 8.47 4.08
CA GLN A 72 8.34 7.74 4.45
C GLN A 72 9.52 8.35 3.67
N PRO A 73 10.60 8.80 4.31
CA PRO A 73 11.74 9.36 3.60
C PRO A 73 12.30 8.28 2.69
N ILE A 74 12.17 8.51 1.39
CA ILE A 74 12.72 7.67 0.34
C ILE A 74 14.16 7.31 0.71
N HIS A 75 14.41 6.02 0.87
CA HIS A 75 15.73 5.52 1.17
C HIS A 75 16.67 6.03 0.07
N ARG A 76 17.64 6.84 0.50
CA ARG A 76 18.64 7.54 -0.29
C ARG A 76 19.30 6.53 -1.25
N ARG A 77 18.97 6.60 -2.54
CA ARG A 77 19.68 5.87 -3.59
C ARG A 77 21.14 6.39 -3.58
N PRO A 78 22.18 5.57 -3.36
CA PRO A 78 23.53 6.05 -3.58
C PRO A 78 23.67 6.27 -5.08
N GLU A 79 23.93 7.52 -5.47
CA GLU A 79 24.34 7.86 -6.81
C GLU A 79 25.64 7.10 -7.11
N ALA A 80 25.55 6.09 -7.97
CA ALA A 80 26.71 5.45 -8.55
C ALA A 80 27.35 6.44 -9.51
N LYS A 81 28.29 7.22 -8.99
CA LYS A 81 29.27 7.97 -9.76
C LYS A 81 30.34 6.99 -10.25
N SER A 82 30.39 6.73 -11.55
CA SER A 82 31.60 6.25 -12.24
C SER A 82 31.58 6.96 -13.60
N ALA A 83 32.42 7.99 -13.76
CA ALA A 83 33.86 7.93 -14.02
C ALA A 83 34.13 7.32 -15.40
#